data_AF-E1ZD52-F1
#
_entry.id   AF-E1ZD52-F1
#
_cell.length_a   1.000
_cell.length_b   1.000
_cell.length_c   1.000
_cell.angle_alpha   90.00
_cell.angle_beta   90.00
_cell.angle_gamma   90.00
#
_symmetry.space_group_name_H-M   'P 1'
#
loop_
_entity.id
_entity.type
_entity.pdbx_description
1 polymer ?
#
loop_
_entity_poly.entity_id
_entity_poly.type
_entity_poly.pdbx_seq_one_letter_code
_entity_poly.pdbx_strand_id
1 'polypeptide(L)'
;MYSPMALYSPLAPDPLPPGPRVTSPAAPPLRLLLRVFNVALAAAALLVIGKAIWMFQEYKHGGDAPPPAGPPEAEENMAGARPAAALPAALGVLAAAAAGRPGWQLAGHWLQAAVAGFPWFIYLVGCTGVYCLLTALCGLVGVKRDRRAHLSAYIALMALLVLWEAGATLLMLTDNSWRGRIPDDPSGRWREALGWVDANERPARLAAVGALILQIGVLAAASWLQAIYTAAYEAWVDDCEEQSERVREALARTVVQTYAGGGASSWSARLRSKYGVEASALEAATLAARQVAALQDDRV
;
A
#
# COMPACT_ATOMS: atom_id res chain seq x y z
N MET A 1 -16.28 28.21 62.71
CA MET A 1 -16.28 28.72 61.31
C MET A 1 -15.37 27.79 60.50
N TYR A 2 -15.90 26.66 60.04
CA TYR A 2 -15.15 25.71 59.20
C TYR A 2 -15.45 26.04 57.74
N SER A 3 -14.41 26.35 56.97
CA SER A 3 -14.51 26.72 55.56
C SER A 3 -14.39 25.45 54.70
N PRO A 4 -15.45 24.98 54.03
CA PRO A 4 -15.38 23.82 53.15
C PRO A 4 -15.05 24.30 51.73
N MET A 5 -13.79 24.66 51.48
CA MET A 5 -13.37 25.15 50.16
C MET A 5 -11.97 24.66 49.77
N ALA A 6 -11.68 23.36 49.98
CA ALA A 6 -10.37 22.79 49.67
C ALA A 6 -10.41 21.40 49.02
N LEU A 7 -11.45 21.07 48.24
CA LEU A 7 -11.57 19.74 47.62
C LEU A 7 -12.06 19.75 46.17
N TYR A 8 -11.74 20.80 45.41
CA TYR A 8 -11.69 20.72 43.96
C TYR A 8 -10.23 20.83 43.53
N SER A 9 -9.48 19.72 43.70
CA SER A 9 -8.31 19.53 42.84
C SER A 9 -8.88 19.21 41.46
N PRO A 10 -8.71 20.07 40.45
CA PRO A 10 -9.14 19.72 39.11
C PRO A 10 -8.40 18.44 38.72
N LEU A 11 -9.17 17.39 38.41
CA LEU A 11 -8.70 16.27 37.60
C LEU A 11 -8.35 16.85 36.22
N ALA A 12 -7.23 17.57 36.13
CA ALA A 12 -6.62 17.85 34.86
C ALA A 12 -6.23 16.48 34.31
N PRO A 13 -6.82 16.01 33.20
CA PRO A 13 -6.37 14.77 32.59
C PRO A 13 -4.88 14.94 32.32
N ASP A 14 -4.09 13.95 32.72
CA ASP A 14 -2.68 13.92 32.32
C ASP A 14 -2.60 14.15 30.81
N PRO A 15 -1.62 14.95 30.34
CA PRO A 15 -1.46 15.15 28.91
C PRO A 15 -1.36 13.79 28.23
N LEU A 16 -2.16 13.61 27.16
CA LEU A 16 -2.15 12.40 26.33
C LEU A 16 -0.71 11.94 26.07
N PRO A 17 -0.46 10.63 26.07
CA PRO A 17 0.89 10.14 25.95
C PRO A 17 1.42 10.61 24.59
N PRO A 18 2.66 11.13 24.55
CA PRO A 18 3.27 11.56 23.30
C PRO A 18 3.21 10.42 22.29
N GLY A 19 3.01 10.73 21.01
CA GLY A 19 2.80 9.74 19.96
C GLY A 19 3.86 8.63 19.93
N PRO A 20 3.57 7.51 19.24
CA PRO A 20 4.34 6.26 19.32
C PRO A 20 5.85 6.50 19.17
N ARG A 21 6.62 6.08 20.17
CA ARG A 21 8.07 6.28 20.23
C ARG A 21 8.80 5.03 19.78
N VAL A 22 9.60 5.16 18.73
CA VAL A 22 10.45 4.07 18.24
C VAL A 22 11.76 4.06 19.02
N THR A 23 11.96 3.06 19.88
CA THR A 23 13.15 2.92 20.73
C THR A 23 14.21 1.96 20.16
N SER A 24 13.91 1.28 19.05
CA SER A 24 14.81 0.28 18.47
C SER A 24 16.07 0.90 17.84
N PRO A 25 17.28 0.44 18.20
CA PRO A 25 18.54 0.93 17.61
C PRO A 25 18.69 0.56 16.14
N ALA A 26 17.91 -0.40 15.63
CA ALA A 26 17.92 -0.81 14.23
C ALA A 26 17.12 0.15 13.32
N ALA A 27 16.23 0.99 13.87
CA ALA A 27 15.39 1.87 13.05
C ALA A 27 16.19 2.92 12.24
N PRO A 28 17.18 3.64 12.81
CA PRO A 28 17.97 4.61 12.04
C PRO A 28 18.70 4.04 10.80
N PRO A 29 19.48 2.93 10.88
CA PRO A 29 20.16 2.39 9.71
C PRO A 29 19.18 1.86 8.66
N LEU A 30 18.06 1.22 9.07
CA LEU A 30 17.03 0.77 8.13
C LEU A 30 16.39 1.94 7.38
N ARG A 31 16.09 3.05 8.07
CA ARG A 31 15.57 4.27 7.44
C ARG A 31 16.56 4.86 6.44
N LEU A 32 17.86 4.87 6.77
CA LEU A 32 18.90 5.36 5.86
C LEU A 32 19.00 4.49 4.61
N LEU A 33 19.09 3.16 4.78
CA LEU A 33 19.14 2.20 3.68
C LEU A 33 17.96 2.38 2.73
N LEU A 34 16.73 2.41 3.28
CA LEU A 34 15.51 2.60 2.49
C LEU A 34 15.49 3.95 1.77
N ARG A 35 15.99 5.03 2.39
CA ARG A 35 16.08 6.34 1.73
C ARG A 35 17.04 6.31 0.55
N VAL A 36 18.26 5.82 0.75
CA VAL A 36 19.28 5.76 -0.31
C VAL A 36 18.78 4.91 -1.47
N PHE A 37 18.23 3.73 -1.18
CA PHE A 37 17.66 2.86 -2.21
C PHE A 37 16.51 3.53 -2.97
N ASN A 38 15.54 4.13 -2.28
CA ASN A 38 14.41 4.75 -2.96
C ASN A 38 14.80 6.01 -3.74
N VAL A 39 15.83 6.76 -3.31
CA VAL A 39 16.39 7.86 -4.13
C VAL A 39 17.04 7.30 -5.40
N ALA A 40 17.83 6.23 -5.28
CA ALA A 40 18.45 5.58 -6.43
C ALA A 40 17.39 5.01 -7.40
N LEU A 41 16.35 4.36 -6.86
CA LEU A 41 15.24 3.83 -7.64
C LEU A 41 14.46 4.94 -8.36
N ALA A 42 14.20 6.07 -7.69
CA ALA A 42 13.56 7.23 -8.31
C ALA A 42 14.40 7.81 -9.45
N ALA A 43 15.72 7.94 -9.25
CA ALA A 43 16.62 8.42 -10.29
C ALA A 43 16.65 7.47 -11.50
N ALA A 44 16.78 6.16 -11.25
CA ALA A 44 16.72 5.14 -12.31
C ALA A 44 15.38 5.17 -13.05
N ALA A 45 14.26 5.29 -12.32
CA ALA A 45 12.94 5.40 -12.90
C ALA A 45 12.78 6.62 -13.81
N LEU A 46 13.30 7.79 -13.40
CA LEU A 46 13.29 8.99 -14.25
C LEU A 46 14.13 8.81 -15.52
N LEU A 47 15.27 8.14 -15.43
CA LEU A 47 16.09 7.80 -16.61
C LEU A 47 15.34 6.88 -17.57
N VAL A 48 14.65 5.86 -17.04
CA VAL A 48 13.83 4.93 -17.82
C VAL A 48 12.66 5.66 -18.49
N ILE A 49 11.95 6.53 -17.77
CA ILE A 49 10.87 7.36 -18.34
C ILE A 49 11.41 8.27 -19.44
N GLY A 50 12.54 8.96 -19.19
CA GLY A 50 13.18 9.81 -20.19
C GLY A 50 13.57 9.03 -21.45
N LYS A 51 14.12 7.82 -21.30
CA LYS A 51 14.41 6.92 -22.41
C LYS A 51 13.15 6.48 -23.16
N ALA A 52 12.06 6.16 -22.46
CA ALA A 52 10.79 5.82 -23.10
C ALA A 52 10.21 7.00 -23.90
N ILE A 53 10.27 8.22 -23.36
CA ILE A 53 9.84 9.43 -24.06
C ILE A 53 10.70 9.65 -25.32
N TRP A 54 12.02 9.48 -25.22
CA TRP A 54 12.91 9.59 -26.36
C TRP A 54 12.60 8.55 -27.45
N MET A 55 12.44 7.28 -27.08
CA MET A 55 12.05 6.22 -28.03
C MET A 55 10.71 6.53 -28.71
N PHE A 56 9.74 7.08 -27.96
CA PHE A 56 8.43 7.46 -28.50
C PHE A 56 8.51 8.63 -29.49
N GLN A 57 9.37 9.62 -29.21
CA GLN A 57 9.61 10.72 -30.14
C GLN A 57 10.26 10.21 -31.41
N GLU A 58 11.30 9.39 -31.30
CA GLU A 58 11.99 8.81 -32.45
C GLU A 58 11.04 8.00 -33.34
N TYR A 59 10.18 7.19 -32.73
CA TYR A 59 9.14 6.43 -33.43
C TYR A 59 8.18 7.35 -34.20
N LYS A 60 7.78 8.49 -33.61
CA LYS A 60 6.87 9.45 -34.27
C LYS A 60 7.49 10.22 -35.43
N HIS A 61 8.80 10.45 -35.39
CA HIS A 61 9.51 11.16 -36.47
C HIS A 61 9.95 10.23 -37.61
N GLY A 62 9.55 8.95 -37.57
CA GLY A 62 9.87 7.98 -38.62
C GLY A 62 11.34 7.57 -38.62
N GLY A 63 11.95 7.39 -37.43
CA GLY A 63 13.31 6.84 -37.30
C GLY A 63 13.49 5.49 -38.01
N ASP A 64 14.69 4.89 -37.95
CA ASP A 64 15.16 3.73 -38.76
C ASP A 64 14.33 2.42 -38.72
N ALA A 65 13.12 2.43 -38.16
CA ALA A 65 12.19 1.33 -38.25
C ALA A 65 11.86 1.02 -39.73
N PRO A 66 11.98 -0.24 -40.17
CA PRO A 66 11.47 -0.64 -41.46
C PRO A 66 9.98 -0.26 -41.55
N PRO A 67 9.50 0.13 -42.74
CA PRO A 67 8.12 0.58 -42.92
C PRO A 67 7.17 -0.46 -42.31
N PRO A 68 6.05 -0.03 -41.70
CA PRO A 68 5.06 -0.96 -41.19
C PRO A 68 4.77 -1.95 -42.31
N ALA A 69 4.94 -3.25 -42.04
CA ALA A 69 4.52 -4.29 -42.98
C ALA A 69 3.09 -3.93 -43.36
N GLY A 70 2.89 -3.60 -44.64
CA GLY A 70 1.62 -3.09 -45.12
C GLY A 70 0.50 -4.04 -44.67
N PRO A 71 -0.69 -3.51 -44.35
CA PRO A 71 -1.79 -4.39 -43.99
C PRO A 71 -1.97 -5.42 -45.12
N PRO A 72 -2.22 -6.71 -44.83
CA PRO A 72 -2.83 -7.54 -45.84
C PRO A 72 -4.09 -6.81 -46.31
N GLU A 73 -4.24 -6.64 -47.61
CA GLU A 73 -5.42 -6.06 -48.24
C GLU A 73 -6.66 -6.86 -47.80
N ALA A 74 -7.24 -6.48 -46.67
CA ALA A 74 -8.49 -7.03 -46.17
C ALA A 74 -9.09 -6.06 -45.14
N GLU A 75 -10.11 -5.35 -45.62
CA GLU A 75 -11.26 -4.88 -44.85
C GLU A 75 -11.08 -3.61 -44.01
N GLU A 76 -11.10 -2.51 -44.75
CA GLU A 76 -11.98 -1.36 -44.52
C GLU A 76 -13.36 -1.78 -43.93
N ASN A 77 -13.45 -1.98 -42.61
CA ASN A 77 -14.70 -1.88 -41.80
C ASN A 77 -14.46 -2.27 -40.33
N MET A 78 -13.88 -1.37 -39.52
CA MET A 78 -14.23 -1.25 -38.09
C MET A 78 -13.62 0.03 -37.48
N ALA A 79 -14.18 1.17 -37.89
CA ALA A 79 -14.09 2.37 -37.09
C ALA A 79 -14.91 2.16 -35.80
N GLY A 80 -14.25 2.10 -34.65
CA GLY A 80 -14.94 2.26 -33.36
C GLY A 80 -14.58 1.26 -32.27
N ALA A 81 -13.33 1.24 -31.81
CA ALA A 81 -13.02 0.85 -30.44
C ALA A 81 -11.65 1.40 -30.04
N ARG A 82 -11.64 2.53 -29.32
CA ARG A 82 -10.50 2.89 -28.46
C ARG A 82 -10.77 2.32 -27.07
N PRO A 83 -10.16 1.20 -26.65
CA PRO A 83 -10.03 0.92 -25.24
C PRO A 83 -8.71 1.53 -24.75
N ALA A 84 -8.79 2.24 -23.63
CA ALA A 84 -7.64 2.73 -22.88
C ALA A 84 -6.71 1.56 -22.48
N ALA A 85 -5.68 1.31 -23.28
CA ALA A 85 -4.82 0.14 -23.19
C ALA A 85 -3.52 0.45 -22.40
N ALA A 86 -3.65 0.72 -21.10
CA ALA A 86 -2.50 0.68 -20.18
C ALA A 86 -2.43 -0.62 -19.37
N LEU A 87 -3.55 -1.35 -19.26
CA LEU A 87 -3.66 -2.62 -18.52
C LEU A 87 -3.28 -3.90 -19.30
N PRO A 88 -3.40 -4.02 -20.64
CA PRO A 88 -3.20 -5.33 -21.29
C PRO A 88 -1.73 -5.72 -21.51
N ALA A 89 -0.79 -4.76 -21.49
CA ALA A 89 0.63 -5.04 -21.76
C ALA A 89 1.32 -5.81 -20.61
N ALA A 90 1.00 -5.49 -19.36
CA ALA A 90 1.54 -6.20 -18.19
C ALA A 90 0.96 -7.62 -18.07
N LEU A 91 -0.31 -7.81 -18.45
CA LEU A 91 -0.95 -9.12 -18.49
C LEU A 91 -0.37 -10.03 -19.61
N GLY A 92 0.15 -9.46 -20.70
CA GLY A 92 0.71 -10.22 -21.82
C GLY A 92 1.97 -11.01 -21.49
N VAL A 93 2.88 -10.45 -20.68
CA VAL A 93 4.13 -11.12 -20.28
C VAL A 93 3.87 -12.25 -19.28
N LEU A 94 2.92 -12.03 -18.34
CA LEU A 94 2.48 -13.06 -17.40
C LEU A 94 1.69 -14.19 -18.09
N ALA A 95 0.91 -13.87 -19.13
CA ALA A 95 0.19 -14.85 -19.94
C ALA A 95 1.13 -15.74 -20.77
N ALA A 96 2.18 -15.15 -21.36
CA ALA A 96 3.18 -15.89 -22.13
C ALA A 96 3.97 -16.89 -21.28
N ALA A 97 4.19 -16.57 -20.00
CA ALA A 97 4.83 -17.46 -19.01
C ALA A 97 3.95 -18.68 -18.65
N ALA A 98 2.63 -18.57 -18.78
CA ALA A 98 1.65 -19.59 -18.41
C ALA A 98 1.22 -20.49 -19.60
N ALA A 99 1.86 -20.34 -20.76
CA ALA A 99 1.50 -20.93 -22.05
C ALA A 99 1.75 -22.46 -22.19
N GLY A 100 1.38 -23.23 -21.16
CA GLY A 100 1.29 -24.69 -21.19
C GLY A 100 -0.10 -25.22 -20.85
N ARG A 101 -1.12 -24.35 -20.66
CA ARG A 101 -2.48 -24.77 -20.28
C ARG A 101 -3.48 -24.49 -21.41
N PRO A 102 -4.35 -25.46 -21.76
CA PRO A 102 -5.24 -25.38 -22.95
C PRO A 102 -6.27 -24.24 -22.92
N GLY A 103 -6.49 -23.56 -21.78
CA GLY A 103 -7.36 -22.38 -21.68
C GLY A 103 -6.74 -21.05 -22.10
N TRP A 104 -5.42 -20.98 -22.33
CA TRP A 104 -4.70 -19.72 -22.63
C TRP A 104 -4.35 -19.53 -24.12
N GLN A 105 -4.76 -20.45 -25.00
CA GLN A 105 -4.55 -20.28 -26.45
C GLN A 105 -5.43 -19.18 -27.02
N LEU A 106 -6.67 -19.10 -26.55
CA LEU A 106 -7.55 -18.00 -26.90
C LEU A 106 -6.96 -16.68 -26.34
N ALA A 107 -6.54 -16.72 -25.07
CA ALA A 107 -5.54 -15.86 -24.39
C ALA A 107 -4.61 -15.02 -25.28
N GLY A 108 -3.83 -15.76 -26.08
CA GLY A 108 -2.73 -15.25 -26.87
C GLY A 108 -3.17 -14.58 -28.16
N HIS A 109 -4.19 -15.10 -28.84
CA HIS A 109 -4.55 -14.60 -30.18
C HIS A 109 -5.15 -13.20 -30.14
N TRP A 110 -5.97 -12.87 -29.12
CA TRP A 110 -6.51 -11.51 -28.98
C TRP A 110 -5.47 -10.52 -28.47
N LEU A 111 -4.48 -11.01 -27.72
CA LEU A 111 -3.35 -10.19 -27.31
C LEU A 111 -2.48 -9.85 -28.52
N GLN A 112 -2.12 -10.84 -29.34
CA GLN A 112 -1.39 -10.63 -30.60
C GLN A 112 -2.12 -9.66 -31.53
N ALA A 113 -3.43 -9.82 -31.72
CA ALA A 113 -4.22 -8.88 -32.52
C ALA A 113 -4.23 -7.45 -31.90
N ALA A 114 -4.28 -7.33 -30.58
CA ALA A 114 -4.32 -6.03 -29.90
C ALA A 114 -2.99 -5.26 -29.92
N VAL A 115 -1.84 -5.95 -29.94
CA VAL A 115 -0.52 -5.30 -29.99
C VAL A 115 0.13 -5.22 -31.38
N ALA A 116 -0.39 -5.91 -32.40
CA ALA A 116 0.22 -5.96 -33.74
C ALA A 116 0.40 -4.59 -34.44
N GLY A 117 -0.41 -3.58 -34.10
CA GLY A 117 -0.31 -2.22 -34.67
C GLY A 117 0.24 -1.15 -33.72
N PHE A 118 0.72 -1.55 -32.52
CA PHE A 118 1.03 -0.62 -31.44
C PHE A 118 2.47 -0.84 -30.93
N PRO A 119 3.28 0.23 -30.70
CA PRO A 119 4.68 0.09 -30.26
C PRO A 119 4.76 -0.27 -28.77
N TRP A 120 4.29 -1.47 -28.44
CA TRP A 120 3.99 -1.93 -27.08
C TRP A 120 5.21 -1.93 -26.17
N PHE A 121 6.41 -2.16 -26.72
CA PHE A 121 7.64 -2.19 -25.94
C PHE A 121 7.96 -0.82 -25.32
N ILE A 122 7.78 0.26 -26.08
CA ILE A 122 8.00 1.63 -25.59
C ILE A 122 7.09 1.94 -24.41
N TYR A 123 5.82 1.54 -24.51
CA TYR A 123 4.84 1.74 -23.45
C TYR A 123 5.13 0.87 -22.23
N LEU A 124 5.56 -0.39 -22.40
CA LEU A 124 5.98 -1.22 -21.27
C LEU A 124 7.16 -0.61 -20.51
N VAL A 125 8.18 -0.12 -21.21
CA VAL A 125 9.33 0.54 -20.58
C VAL A 125 8.87 1.79 -19.84
N GLY A 126 8.02 2.61 -20.46
CA GLY A 126 7.44 3.80 -19.82
C GLY A 126 6.61 3.49 -18.59
N CYS A 127 5.68 2.54 -18.67
CA CYS A 127 4.83 2.09 -17.56
C CYS A 127 5.66 1.52 -16.41
N THR A 128 6.70 0.73 -16.72
CA THR A 128 7.64 0.20 -15.72
C THR A 128 8.37 1.34 -15.02
N GLY A 129 8.86 2.33 -15.76
CA GLY A 129 9.47 3.53 -15.20
C GLY A 129 8.53 4.30 -14.26
N VAL A 130 7.29 4.55 -14.68
CA VAL A 130 6.28 5.22 -13.85
C VAL A 130 5.97 4.40 -12.59
N TYR A 131 5.82 3.08 -12.71
CA TYR A 131 5.58 2.19 -11.58
C TYR A 131 6.72 2.26 -10.55
N CYS A 132 7.97 2.17 -11.01
CA CYS A 132 9.16 2.28 -10.16
C CYS A 132 9.22 3.65 -9.47
N LEU A 133 8.86 4.74 -10.17
CA LEU A 133 8.83 6.08 -9.61
C LEU A 133 7.77 6.19 -8.49
N LEU A 134 6.55 5.70 -8.73
CA LEU A 134 5.48 5.70 -7.73
C LEU A 134 5.89 4.89 -6.49
N THR A 135 6.48 3.72 -6.70
CA THR A 135 7.00 2.88 -5.61
C THR A 135 8.06 3.61 -4.80
N ALA A 136 9.02 4.25 -5.46
CA ALA A 136 10.08 5.02 -4.81
C ALA A 136 9.52 6.21 -3.99
N LEU A 137 8.55 6.94 -4.54
CA LEU A 137 7.90 8.05 -3.84
C LEU A 137 7.13 7.56 -2.59
N CYS A 138 6.40 6.44 -2.69
CA CYS A 138 5.75 5.81 -1.55
C CYS A 138 6.77 5.43 -0.46
N GLY A 139 7.91 4.84 -0.85
CA GLY A 139 9.00 4.52 0.08
C GLY A 139 9.58 5.75 0.77
N LEU A 140 9.87 6.81 0.02
CA LEU A 140 10.41 8.07 0.57
C LEU A 140 9.42 8.76 1.52
N VAL A 141 8.13 8.77 1.18
CA VAL A 141 7.09 9.34 2.05
C VAL A 141 6.90 8.49 3.31
N GLY A 142 6.91 7.17 3.18
CA GLY A 142 6.79 6.22 4.29
C GLY A 142 7.87 6.42 5.34
N VAL A 143 9.13 6.61 4.91
CA VAL A 143 10.27 6.81 5.80
C VAL A 143 10.39 8.24 6.35
N LYS A 144 9.78 9.24 5.69
CA LYS A 144 9.82 10.64 6.15
C LYS A 144 8.72 10.99 7.15
N ARG A 145 7.51 10.45 6.95
CA ARG A 145 6.33 10.84 7.72
C ARG A 145 5.97 9.87 8.85
N ASP A 146 6.73 8.79 9.03
CA ASP A 146 6.46 7.69 9.99
C ASP A 146 4.98 7.22 9.94
N ARG A 147 4.36 7.31 8.75
CA ARG A 147 2.98 6.91 8.51
C ARG A 147 2.94 5.47 8.02
N ARG A 148 2.41 4.57 8.85
CA ARG A 148 2.25 3.13 8.60
C ARG A 148 1.62 2.81 7.24
N ALA A 149 0.54 3.51 6.88
CA ALA A 149 -0.19 3.23 5.65
C ALA A 149 0.65 3.41 4.37
N HIS A 150 1.60 4.36 4.36
CA HIS A 150 2.50 4.56 3.22
C HIS A 150 3.60 3.50 3.18
N LEU A 151 4.09 3.06 4.35
CA LEU A 151 5.09 2.00 4.43
C LEU A 151 4.49 0.64 4.05
N SER A 152 3.25 0.34 4.44
CA SER A 152 2.55 -0.88 4.01
C SER A 152 2.25 -0.88 2.51
N ALA A 153 1.81 0.26 1.95
CA ALA A 153 1.62 0.39 0.50
C ALA A 153 2.93 0.21 -0.26
N TYR A 154 4.03 0.77 0.25
CA TYR A 154 5.37 0.56 -0.32
C TYR A 154 5.79 -0.92 -0.31
N ILE A 155 5.59 -1.63 0.79
CA ILE A 155 5.89 -3.07 0.89
C ILE A 155 5.09 -3.86 -0.14
N ALA A 156 3.79 -3.55 -0.31
CA ALA A 156 2.95 -4.22 -1.30
C ALA A 156 3.42 -3.96 -2.74
N LEU A 157 3.73 -2.71 -3.10
CA LEU A 157 4.26 -2.36 -4.42
C LEU A 157 5.62 -3.00 -4.69
N MET A 158 6.51 -3.01 -3.70
CA MET A 158 7.82 -3.64 -3.82
C MET A 158 7.71 -5.16 -3.94
N ALA A 159 6.78 -5.80 -3.23
CA ALA A 159 6.52 -7.23 -3.37
C ALA A 159 6.03 -7.58 -4.79
N LEU A 160 5.16 -6.75 -5.38
CA LEU A 160 4.72 -6.93 -6.77
C LEU A 160 5.89 -6.80 -7.77
N LEU A 161 6.81 -5.84 -7.57
CA LEU A 161 8.05 -5.73 -8.35
C LEU A 161 8.90 -6.99 -8.25
N VAL A 162 9.13 -7.49 -7.04
CA VAL A 162 9.91 -8.71 -6.80
C VAL A 162 9.27 -9.90 -7.50
N LEU A 163 7.94 -10.06 -7.43
CA LEU A 163 7.25 -11.17 -8.09
C LEU A 163 7.36 -11.08 -9.62
N TRP A 164 7.19 -9.88 -10.16
CA TRP A 164 7.34 -9.61 -11.60
C TRP A 164 8.77 -9.94 -12.07
N GLU A 165 9.77 -9.43 -11.38
CA GLU A 165 11.19 -9.63 -11.71
C GLU A 165 11.64 -11.07 -11.49
N ALA A 166 11.17 -11.75 -10.44
CA ALA A 166 11.42 -13.16 -10.22
C ALA A 166 10.86 -14.01 -11.37
N GLY A 167 9.65 -13.71 -11.83
CA GLY A 167 9.05 -14.36 -13.00
C GLY A 167 9.89 -14.15 -14.27
N ALA A 168 10.28 -12.91 -14.55
CA ALA A 168 11.13 -12.58 -15.69
C ALA A 168 12.51 -13.25 -15.61
N THR A 169 13.13 -13.25 -14.44
CA THR A 169 14.45 -13.87 -14.19
C THR A 169 14.37 -15.38 -14.35
N LEU A 170 13.31 -16.01 -13.84
CA LEU A 170 13.09 -17.45 -13.99
C LEU A 170 12.93 -17.84 -15.46
N LEU A 171 12.14 -17.09 -16.23
CA LEU A 171 11.99 -17.30 -17.68
C LEU A 171 13.33 -17.12 -18.41
N MET A 172 14.13 -16.14 -18.03
CA MET A 172 15.44 -15.91 -18.63
C MET A 172 16.46 -17.02 -18.28
N LEU A 173 16.31 -17.71 -17.15
CA LEU A 173 17.22 -18.76 -16.72
C LEU A 173 16.83 -20.17 -17.20
N THR A 174 15.54 -20.46 -17.36
CA THR A 174 15.04 -21.84 -17.57
C THR A 174 14.94 -22.25 -19.04
N ASP A 175 14.45 -21.39 -19.93
CA ASP A 175 14.37 -21.67 -21.37
C ASP A 175 14.07 -20.39 -22.17
N ASN A 176 14.75 -20.16 -23.30
CA ASN A 176 14.52 -19.01 -24.18
C ASN A 176 13.34 -19.21 -25.16
N SER A 177 12.63 -20.35 -25.09
CA SER A 177 11.46 -20.63 -25.95
C SER A 177 10.29 -19.65 -25.79
N TRP A 178 10.29 -18.78 -24.77
CA TRP A 178 9.33 -17.68 -24.65
C TRP A 178 9.56 -16.57 -25.69
N ARG A 179 10.79 -16.40 -26.20
CA ARG A 179 11.14 -15.31 -27.12
C ARG A 179 10.36 -15.38 -28.44
N GLY A 180 10.16 -16.60 -28.96
CA GLY A 180 9.36 -16.82 -30.17
C GLY A 180 7.85 -16.73 -29.98
N ARG A 181 7.37 -16.55 -28.75
CA ARG A 181 5.93 -16.42 -28.44
C ARG A 181 5.51 -14.96 -28.22
N ILE A 182 6.48 -14.06 -28.05
CA ILE A 182 6.20 -12.63 -27.90
C ILE A 182 5.99 -12.03 -29.30
N PRO A 183 4.90 -11.27 -29.52
CA PRO A 183 4.67 -10.62 -30.80
C PRO A 183 5.79 -9.64 -31.13
N ASP A 184 6.11 -9.52 -32.41
CA ASP A 184 7.05 -8.50 -32.87
C ASP A 184 6.52 -7.10 -32.54
N ASP A 185 7.43 -6.21 -32.17
CA ASP A 185 7.13 -4.82 -31.87
C ASP A 185 7.30 -3.96 -33.13
N PRO A 186 6.26 -3.22 -33.58
CA PRO A 186 6.35 -2.34 -34.75
C PRO A 186 7.45 -1.29 -34.67
N SER A 187 7.88 -0.91 -33.45
CA SER A 187 8.97 0.06 -33.29
C SER A 187 10.37 -0.51 -33.52
N GLY A 188 10.50 -1.84 -33.60
CA GLY A 188 11.79 -2.55 -33.73
C GLY A 188 12.66 -2.52 -32.47
N ARG A 189 12.31 -1.72 -31.45
CA ARG A 189 13.10 -1.54 -30.22
C ARG A 189 13.18 -2.79 -29.37
N TRP A 190 12.14 -3.62 -29.38
CA TRP A 190 12.19 -4.94 -28.73
C TRP A 190 13.29 -5.83 -29.31
N ARG A 191 13.45 -5.84 -30.64
CA ARG A 191 14.46 -6.66 -31.32
C ARG A 191 15.87 -6.17 -31.05
N GLU A 192 16.04 -4.84 -31.01
CA GLU A 192 17.31 -4.21 -30.60
C GLU A 192 17.68 -4.59 -29.16
N ALA A 193 16.71 -4.53 -28.23
CA ALA A 193 16.93 -4.91 -26.84
C ALA A 193 17.29 -6.40 -26.70
N LEU A 194 16.59 -7.29 -27.41
CA LEU A 194 16.92 -8.72 -27.44
C LEU A 194 18.32 -8.96 -28.00
N GLY A 195 18.70 -8.30 -29.11
CA GLY A 195 20.03 -8.41 -29.69
C GLY A 195 21.13 -7.98 -28.73
N TRP A 196 20.91 -6.91 -27.94
CA TRP A 196 21.84 -6.51 -26.90
C TRP A 196 21.96 -7.55 -25.77
N VAL A 197 20.84 -8.12 -25.33
CA VAL A 197 20.82 -9.17 -24.29
C VAL A 197 21.54 -10.41 -24.77
N ASP A 198 21.36 -10.82 -26.03
CA ASP A 198 22.05 -11.97 -26.60
C ASP A 198 23.56 -11.73 -26.73
N ALA A 199 23.98 -10.52 -27.09
CA ALA A 199 25.40 -10.15 -27.09
C ALA A 199 26.00 -10.09 -25.68
N ASN A 200 25.19 -9.83 -24.64
CA ASN A 200 25.61 -9.58 -23.27
C ASN A 200 24.90 -10.50 -22.27
N GLU A 201 24.76 -11.78 -22.61
CA GLU A 201 23.91 -12.71 -21.86
C GLU A 201 24.33 -12.89 -20.39
N ARG A 202 25.63 -13.11 -20.14
CA ARG A 202 26.18 -13.30 -18.79
C ARG A 202 25.94 -12.08 -17.89
N PRO A 203 26.36 -10.86 -18.27
CA PRO A 203 26.13 -9.70 -17.42
C PRO A 203 24.63 -9.36 -17.29
N ALA A 204 23.81 -9.60 -18.31
CA ALA A 204 22.36 -9.41 -18.21
C ALA A 204 21.73 -10.35 -17.16
N ARG A 205 22.09 -11.64 -17.18
CA ARG A 205 21.66 -12.62 -16.16
C ARG A 205 22.13 -12.24 -14.77
N LEU A 206 23.40 -11.86 -14.62
CA LEU A 206 23.95 -11.45 -13.33
C LEU A 206 23.28 -10.17 -12.80
N ALA A 207 23.01 -9.19 -13.67
CA ALA A 207 22.31 -7.97 -13.31
C ALA A 207 20.89 -8.25 -12.83
N ALA A 208 20.14 -9.12 -13.52
CA ALA A 208 18.79 -9.51 -13.12
C ALA A 208 18.78 -10.22 -11.75
N VAL A 209 19.67 -11.19 -11.54
CA VAL A 209 19.77 -11.88 -10.24
C VAL A 209 20.22 -10.93 -9.13
N GLY A 210 21.19 -10.05 -9.41
CA GLY A 210 21.68 -9.07 -8.46
C GLY A 210 20.61 -8.04 -8.06
N ALA A 211 19.83 -7.56 -9.03
CA ALA A 211 18.70 -6.66 -8.78
C ALA A 211 17.61 -7.36 -7.94
N LEU A 212 17.27 -8.61 -8.25
CA LEU A 212 16.31 -9.40 -7.47
C LEU A 212 16.76 -9.60 -6.01
N ILE A 213 18.02 -9.96 -5.77
CA ILE A 213 18.57 -10.11 -4.41
C ILE A 213 18.52 -8.77 -3.66
N LEU A 214 18.90 -7.68 -4.31
CA LEU A 214 18.85 -6.34 -3.72
C LEU A 214 17.41 -5.95 -3.34
N GLN A 215 16.43 -6.19 -4.22
CA GLN A 215 15.03 -5.90 -3.95
C GLN A 215 14.47 -6.74 -2.79
N ILE A 216 14.81 -8.03 -2.72
CA ILE A 216 14.42 -8.90 -1.60
C ILE A 216 15.01 -8.37 -0.28
N GLY A 217 16.28 -7.96 -0.27
CA GLY A 217 16.93 -7.37 0.90
C GLY A 217 16.27 -6.07 1.35
N VAL A 218 15.90 -5.20 0.41
CA VAL A 218 15.18 -3.95 0.69
C VAL A 218 13.77 -4.21 1.19
N LEU A 219 13.06 -5.19 0.61
CA LEU A 219 11.74 -5.61 1.05
C LEU A 219 11.79 -6.13 2.49
N ALA A 220 12.77 -6.97 2.81
CA ALA A 220 12.98 -7.47 4.16
C ALA A 220 13.29 -6.32 5.15
N ALA A 221 14.14 -5.36 4.77
CA ALA A 221 14.43 -4.18 5.57
C ALA A 221 13.17 -3.32 5.82
N ALA A 222 12.33 -3.16 4.80
CA ALA A 222 11.05 -2.45 4.91
C ALA A 222 10.08 -3.17 5.84
N SER A 223 9.95 -4.50 5.70
CA SER A 223 9.12 -5.33 6.57
C SER A 223 9.58 -5.29 8.02
N TRP A 224 10.90 -5.31 8.27
CA TRP A 224 11.44 -5.17 9.61
C TRP A 224 11.15 -3.79 10.21
N LEU A 225 11.36 -2.72 9.44
CA LEU A 225 11.02 -1.38 9.90
C LEU A 225 9.52 -1.23 10.20
N GLN A 226 8.66 -1.82 9.37
CA GLN A 226 7.23 -1.87 9.60
C GLN A 226 6.90 -2.61 10.90
N ALA A 227 7.54 -3.75 11.18
CA ALA A 227 7.34 -4.49 12.42
C ALA A 227 7.75 -3.68 13.66
N ILE A 228 8.89 -2.97 13.59
CA ILE A 228 9.33 -2.06 14.66
C ILE A 228 8.30 -0.96 14.89
N TYR A 229 7.77 -0.39 13.81
CA TYR A 229 6.72 0.61 13.92
C TYR A 229 5.49 0.00 14.57
N THR A 230 4.99 -1.14 14.05
CA THR A 230 3.83 -1.88 14.56
C THR A 230 3.89 -2.01 16.08
N ALA A 231 4.97 -2.60 16.60
CA ALA A 231 5.18 -2.79 18.03
C ALA A 231 5.17 -1.47 18.83
N ALA A 232 5.80 -0.41 18.31
CA ALA A 232 5.85 0.89 19.00
C ALA A 232 4.47 1.58 19.13
N TYR A 233 3.51 1.22 18.28
CA TYR A 233 2.15 1.75 18.39
C TYR A 233 1.24 0.85 19.19
N GLU A 234 1.41 -0.47 19.14
CA GLU A 234 0.68 -1.36 20.03
C GLU A 234 0.96 -0.95 21.48
N ALA A 235 2.24 -0.75 21.83
CA ALA A 235 2.61 -0.20 23.13
C ALA A 235 1.98 1.17 23.44
N TRP A 236 1.88 2.08 22.45
CA TRP A 236 1.24 3.39 22.64
C TRP A 236 -0.29 3.29 22.79
N VAL A 237 -0.93 2.34 22.10
CA VAL A 237 -2.37 2.07 22.24
C VAL A 237 -2.64 1.51 23.63
N ASP A 238 -1.84 0.55 24.10
CA ASP A 238 -1.94 -0.01 25.44
C ASP A 238 -1.80 1.10 26.51
N ASP A 239 -0.80 1.99 26.36
CA ASP A 239 -0.63 3.15 27.26
C ASP A 239 -1.85 4.10 27.22
N CYS A 240 -2.43 4.34 26.04
CA CYS A 240 -3.63 5.16 25.88
C CYS A 240 -4.85 4.51 26.55
N GLU A 241 -5.02 3.20 26.37
CA GLU A 241 -6.12 2.44 26.96
C GLU A 241 -6.02 2.45 28.48
N GLU A 242 -4.83 2.18 29.05
CA GLU A 242 -4.59 2.23 30.49
C GLU A 242 -4.88 3.63 31.07
N GLN A 243 -4.45 4.71 30.39
CA GLN A 243 -4.79 6.06 30.81
C GLN A 243 -6.30 6.32 30.77
N SER A 244 -6.99 5.82 29.72
CA SER A 244 -8.44 5.96 29.62
C SER A 244 -9.18 5.22 30.74
N GLU A 245 -8.68 4.06 31.15
CA GLU A 245 -9.20 3.29 32.28
C GLU A 245 -8.98 4.02 33.60
N ARG A 246 -7.77 4.52 33.85
CA ARG A 246 -7.45 5.33 35.05
C ARG A 246 -8.35 6.56 35.16
N VAL A 247 -8.63 7.24 34.05
CA VAL A 247 -9.56 8.38 34.01
C VAL A 247 -10.99 7.95 34.31
N ARG A 248 -11.46 6.83 33.74
CA ARG A 248 -12.79 6.26 34.04
C ARG A 248 -12.93 5.87 35.51
N GLU A 249 -11.92 5.23 36.09
CA GLU A 249 -11.91 4.84 37.51
C GLU A 249 -11.86 6.05 38.45
N ALA A 250 -11.05 7.06 38.11
CA ALA A 250 -10.99 8.31 38.88
C ALA A 250 -12.36 9.02 38.85
N LEU A 251 -12.96 9.14 37.66
CA LEU A 251 -14.30 9.70 37.51
C LEU A 251 -15.36 8.90 38.29
N ALA A 252 -15.33 7.58 38.20
CA ALA A 252 -16.24 6.70 38.95
C ALA A 252 -16.10 6.89 40.47
N ARG A 253 -14.85 6.97 40.98
CA ARG A 253 -14.58 7.26 42.40
C ARG A 253 -15.11 8.63 42.81
N THR A 254 -14.87 9.68 42.01
CA THR A 254 -15.38 11.04 42.29
C THR A 254 -16.91 11.07 42.29
N VAL A 255 -17.54 10.41 41.32
CA VAL A 255 -19.00 10.21 41.27
C VAL A 255 -19.47 9.55 42.57
N VAL A 256 -18.95 8.36 42.91
CA VAL A 256 -19.33 7.65 44.14
C VAL A 256 -19.13 8.50 45.39
N GLN A 257 -18.00 9.20 45.54
CA GLN A 257 -17.75 10.08 46.69
C GLN A 257 -18.74 11.25 46.75
N THR A 258 -19.06 11.86 45.60
CA THR A 258 -20.01 12.97 45.52
C THR A 258 -21.44 12.52 45.83
N TYR A 259 -21.82 11.30 45.44
CA TYR A 259 -23.18 10.78 45.65
C TYR A 259 -23.37 10.04 46.97
N ALA A 260 -22.34 9.37 47.51
CA ALA A 260 -22.41 8.61 48.77
C ALA A 260 -22.12 9.44 50.03
N GLY A 261 -21.39 10.56 49.91
CA GLY A 261 -20.91 11.33 51.07
C GLY A 261 -21.85 12.42 51.61
N GLY A 262 -22.88 12.84 50.87
CA GLY A 262 -23.79 13.86 51.38
C GLY A 262 -24.54 14.59 50.28
N GLY A 263 -25.81 14.24 50.10
CA GLY A 263 -26.74 15.04 49.31
C GLY A 263 -27.00 14.54 47.89
N ALA A 264 -27.34 13.25 47.74
CA ALA A 264 -28.13 12.76 46.61
C ALA A 264 -29.38 13.63 46.32
N SER A 265 -29.81 14.45 47.28
CA SER A 265 -30.91 15.39 47.20
C SER A 265 -30.67 16.64 46.33
N SER A 266 -29.45 17.20 46.24
CA SER A 266 -29.27 18.52 45.59
C SER A 266 -29.16 18.44 44.06
N TRP A 267 -28.43 17.46 43.53
CA TRP A 267 -28.34 17.20 42.09
C TRP A 267 -29.64 16.60 41.55
N SER A 268 -30.23 15.64 42.26
CA SER A 268 -31.57 15.11 41.90
C SER A 268 -32.67 16.17 42.02
N ALA A 269 -32.57 17.12 42.97
CA ALA A 269 -33.48 18.27 43.03
C ALA A 269 -33.29 19.23 41.87
N ARG A 270 -32.05 19.45 41.40
CA ARG A 270 -31.78 20.25 40.19
C ARG A 270 -32.27 19.57 38.92
N LEU A 271 -32.11 18.25 38.78
CA LEU A 271 -32.68 17.47 37.68
C LEU A 271 -34.22 17.50 37.70
N ARG A 272 -34.83 17.33 38.88
CA ARG A 272 -36.28 17.52 39.09
C ARG A 272 -36.74 18.91 38.68
N SER A 273 -36.03 19.95 39.12
CA SER A 273 -36.37 21.35 38.80
C SER A 273 -36.20 21.68 37.32
N LYS A 274 -35.18 21.13 36.65
CA LYS A 274 -34.85 21.50 35.26
C LYS A 274 -35.55 20.63 34.22
N TYR A 275 -35.87 19.39 34.56
CA TYR A 275 -36.41 18.40 33.61
C TYR A 275 -37.71 17.74 34.08
N GLY A 276 -38.24 18.08 35.26
CA GLY A 276 -39.50 17.54 35.77
C GLY A 276 -39.46 16.04 36.08
N VAL A 277 -38.27 15.43 36.12
CA VAL A 277 -38.12 13.97 36.30
C VAL A 277 -38.35 13.60 37.76
N GLU A 278 -39.51 13.04 38.08
CA GLU A 278 -39.80 12.53 39.42
C GLU A 278 -38.87 11.36 39.78
N ALA A 279 -38.45 11.28 41.05
CA ALA A 279 -37.51 10.25 41.52
C ALA A 279 -38.04 8.82 41.28
N SER A 280 -39.36 8.64 41.33
CA SER A 280 -40.06 7.40 41.04
C SER A 280 -39.89 6.94 39.58
N ALA A 281 -39.84 7.86 38.62
CA ALA A 281 -39.65 7.54 37.21
C ALA A 281 -38.22 7.06 36.93
N LEU A 282 -37.23 7.62 37.63
CA LEU A 282 -35.83 7.20 37.53
C LEU A 282 -35.60 5.84 38.20
N GLU A 283 -36.21 5.60 39.36
CA GLU A 283 -36.19 4.30 40.03
C GLU A 283 -36.89 3.21 39.22
N ALA A 284 -38.03 3.52 38.60
CA ALA A 284 -38.72 2.60 37.70
C ALA A 284 -37.88 2.27 36.46
N ALA A 285 -37.24 3.27 35.85
CA ALA A 285 -36.37 3.07 34.69
C ALA A 285 -35.11 2.24 35.04
N THR A 286 -34.51 2.44 36.22
CA THR A 286 -33.35 1.67 36.66
C THR A 286 -33.72 0.23 37.05
N LEU A 287 -34.89 0.00 37.65
CA LEU A 287 -35.43 -1.35 37.85
C LEU A 287 -35.69 -2.07 36.54
N ALA A 288 -36.32 -1.40 35.56
CA ALA A 288 -36.56 -1.95 34.24
C ALA A 288 -35.25 -2.31 33.52
N ALA A 289 -34.23 -1.46 33.59
CA ALA A 289 -32.92 -1.73 33.01
C ALA A 289 -32.22 -2.95 33.64
N ARG A 290 -32.33 -3.12 34.98
CA ARG A 290 -31.80 -4.30 35.68
C ARG A 290 -32.52 -5.59 35.30
N GLN A 291 -33.85 -5.53 35.13
CA GLN A 291 -34.62 -6.69 34.68
C GLN A 291 -34.25 -7.10 33.24
N VAL A 292 -34.04 -6.13 32.35
CA VAL A 292 -33.59 -6.43 30.98
C VAL A 292 -32.19 -7.04 30.97
N ALA A 293 -31.26 -6.53 31.77
CA ALA A 293 -29.92 -7.10 31.88
C ALA A 293 -29.94 -8.54 32.43
N ALA A 294 -30.75 -8.81 33.47
CA ALA A 294 -30.89 -10.16 34.03
C ALA A 294 -31.48 -11.15 33.01
N LEU A 295 -32.43 -10.71 32.18
CA LEU A 295 -33.01 -11.54 31.10
C LEU A 295 -32.05 -11.78 29.93
N GLN A 296 -31.03 -10.94 29.75
CA GLN A 296 -29.98 -11.15 28.76
C GLN A 296 -28.91 -12.13 29.24
N ASP A 297 -28.64 -12.19 30.55
CA ASP A 297 -27.68 -13.12 31.16
C ASP A 297 -28.21 -14.57 31.16
N ASP A 298 -29.52 -14.78 31.34
CA ASP A 298 -30.18 -16.10 31.30
C ASP A 298 -30.33 -16.70 29.88
N ARG A 299 -29.88 -16.01 28.83
CA ARG A 299 -29.99 -16.46 27.41
C ARG A 299 -28.66 -16.92 26.79
N VAL A 300 -27.60 -17.07 27.58
CA VAL A 300 -26.30 -17.64 27.19
C VAL A 300 -26.14 -19.03 27.79
#